data_AF-A0AAE5LTK7-F1
#
_entry.id   AF-A0AAE5LTK7-F1
#
_cell.length_a   1.000
_cell.length_b   1.000
_cell.length_c   1.000
_cell.angle_alpha   90.00
_cell.angle_beta   90.00
_cell.angle_gamma   90.00
#
_symmetry.space_group_name_H-M   'P 1'
#
loop_
_entity.id
_entity.type
_entity.pdbx_description
1 polymer ?
#
loop_
_entity_poly.entity_id
_entity_poly.type
_entity_poly.pdbx_seq_one_letter_code
_entity_poly.pdbx_strand_id
1 'polypeptide(L)'
;MAHHCPTCTRSFGSRRGLAVHHASAHDEKSPNNVCQWCDSDFYSPHQKRYCSDECRRSVPRSGKHAPNYQGAKETATCEICASEFDYYPSEKKGLYCSTCVETENWRNTPDLSGEHNGKWNGGKLKLECETCGVPVHRYPSNVGEHGVFCGTECRSAWLSEHYTGENHPHWRGGSSGTNAYGPGWAKMRRRALERDAYTCQHCGTTKEELGRNPDVHHIIPVRAFVEMPVMMVEDAHYLENLVSLCIPCHRKAEFGKISQEELETACV
;
A
#
# COMPACT_ATOMS: atom_id res chain seq x y z
N MET A 1 0.44 -9.09 -66.94
CA MET A 1 0.90 -10.20 -67.80
C MET A 1 -0.28 -10.66 -68.64
N ALA A 2 -0.11 -10.85 -69.95
CA ALA A 2 -1.17 -11.38 -70.81
C ALA A 2 -1.30 -12.90 -70.61
N HIS A 3 -2.53 -13.40 -70.54
CA HIS A 3 -2.82 -14.83 -70.40
C HIS A 3 -3.26 -15.39 -71.75
N HIS A 4 -2.44 -16.23 -72.37
CA HIS A 4 -2.70 -16.84 -73.67
C HIS A 4 -3.53 -18.12 -73.52
N CYS A 5 -4.48 -18.32 -74.43
CA CYS A 5 -5.21 -19.58 -74.51
C CYS A 5 -4.28 -20.68 -75.04
N PRO A 6 -4.22 -21.86 -74.41
CA PRO A 6 -3.40 -22.98 -74.91
C PRO A 6 -3.98 -23.62 -76.18
N THR A 7 -5.28 -23.44 -76.42
CA THR A 7 -6.02 -24.10 -77.51
C THR A 7 -6.27 -23.18 -78.71
N CYS A 8 -6.16 -21.85 -78.54
CA CYS A 8 -6.27 -20.90 -79.64
C CYS A 8 -5.38 -19.66 -79.44
N THR A 9 -5.27 -18.80 -80.45
CA THR A 9 -4.36 -17.65 -80.46
C THR A 9 -4.84 -16.45 -79.64
N ARG A 10 -5.94 -16.57 -78.89
CA ARG A 10 -6.52 -15.44 -78.12
C ARG A 10 -5.75 -15.19 -76.83
N SER A 11 -5.58 -13.91 -76.50
CA SER A 11 -4.97 -13.45 -75.25
C SER A 11 -5.96 -12.64 -74.40
N PHE A 12 -5.85 -12.76 -73.08
CA PHE A 12 -6.74 -12.12 -72.13
C PHE A 12 -5.96 -11.30 -71.10
N GLY A 13 -6.53 -10.18 -70.66
CA GLY A 13 -5.94 -9.31 -69.63
C GLY A 13 -6.02 -9.86 -68.21
N SER A 14 -6.73 -10.97 -67.98
CA SER A 14 -6.84 -11.61 -66.67
C SER A 14 -7.02 -13.13 -66.78
N ARG A 15 -6.59 -13.88 -65.76
CA ARG A 15 -6.82 -15.34 -65.65
C ARG A 15 -8.31 -15.69 -65.69
N ARG A 16 -9.17 -14.85 -65.10
CA ARG A 16 -10.63 -15.04 -65.12
C ARG A 16 -11.19 -14.89 -66.54
N GLY A 17 -10.70 -13.94 -67.32
CA GLY A 17 -11.08 -13.78 -68.74
C GLY A 17 -10.69 -15.00 -69.59
N LEU A 18 -9.47 -15.52 -69.39
CA LEU A 18 -9.03 -16.75 -70.03
C LEU A 18 -9.93 -17.95 -69.64
N ALA A 19 -10.25 -18.11 -68.35
CA ALA A 19 -11.06 -19.22 -67.87
C ALA A 19 -12.50 -19.23 -68.45
N VAL A 20 -13.14 -18.06 -68.55
CA VAL A 20 -14.46 -17.94 -69.17
C VAL A 20 -14.40 -18.27 -70.66
N HIS A 21 -13.38 -17.77 -71.37
CA HIS A 21 -13.18 -18.10 -72.78
C HIS A 21 -13.00 -19.59 -72.99
N HIS A 22 -12.12 -20.25 -72.23
CA HIS A 22 -11.82 -21.67 -72.39
C HIS A 22 -13.05 -22.56 -72.15
N ALA A 23 -13.85 -22.25 -71.12
CA ALA A 23 -15.09 -22.96 -70.84
C ALA A 23 -16.15 -22.76 -71.96
N SER A 24 -16.22 -21.55 -72.54
CA SER A 24 -17.22 -21.24 -73.58
C SER A 24 -16.82 -21.69 -74.99
N ALA A 25 -15.53 -21.73 -75.32
CA ALA A 25 -15.03 -21.94 -76.68
C ALA A 25 -14.38 -23.31 -76.88
N HIS A 26 -13.95 -23.98 -75.81
CA HIS A 26 -13.27 -25.27 -75.86
C HIS A 26 -13.94 -26.34 -74.98
N ASP A 27 -15.09 -26.03 -74.35
CA ASP A 27 -15.85 -26.90 -73.44
C ASP A 27 -15.00 -27.53 -72.32
N GLU A 28 -13.88 -26.88 -71.99
CA GLU A 28 -12.90 -27.36 -71.03
C GLU A 28 -12.70 -26.32 -69.92
N LYS A 29 -12.71 -26.79 -68.67
CA LYS A 29 -12.55 -25.92 -67.51
C LYS A 29 -11.07 -25.62 -67.27
N SER A 30 -10.69 -24.35 -67.33
CA SER A 30 -9.31 -23.94 -67.01
C SER A 30 -8.96 -24.24 -65.56
N PRO A 31 -7.73 -24.69 -65.27
CA PRO A 31 -7.25 -24.87 -63.92
C PRO A 31 -7.40 -23.62 -63.07
N ASN A 32 -7.83 -23.82 -61.81
CA ASN A 32 -7.98 -22.74 -60.84
C ASN A 32 -7.23 -23.01 -59.52
N ASN A 33 -6.57 -24.17 -59.40
CA ASN A 33 -5.74 -24.57 -58.26
C ASN A 33 -4.48 -25.29 -58.76
N VAL A 34 -3.42 -25.28 -57.95
CA VAL A 34 -2.20 -26.07 -58.15
C VAL A 34 -2.15 -27.14 -57.05
N CYS A 35 -1.87 -28.40 -57.39
CA CYS A 35 -1.79 -29.47 -56.41
C CYS A 35 -0.56 -29.30 -55.51
N GLN A 36 -0.74 -29.27 -54.19
CA GLN A 36 0.36 -29.12 -53.23
C GLN A 36 1.29 -30.34 -53.10
N TRP A 37 1.06 -31.42 -53.85
CA TRP A 37 1.86 -32.65 -53.81
C TRP A 37 2.64 -32.89 -55.10
N CYS A 38 1.95 -32.89 -56.25
CA CYS A 38 2.57 -33.14 -57.56
C CYS A 38 2.76 -31.88 -58.40
N ASP A 39 2.45 -30.70 -57.85
CA ASP A 39 2.57 -29.38 -58.49
C ASP A 39 1.78 -29.22 -59.81
N SER A 40 0.86 -30.15 -60.12
CA SER A 40 0.04 -30.07 -61.32
C SER A 40 -1.12 -29.09 -61.19
N ASP A 41 -1.39 -28.37 -62.27
CA ASP A 41 -2.57 -27.51 -62.42
C ASP A 41 -3.84 -28.36 -62.53
N PHE A 42 -4.88 -28.03 -61.76
CA PHE A 42 -6.17 -28.71 -61.84
C PHE A 42 -7.37 -27.78 -61.61
N TYR A 43 -8.54 -28.20 -62.10
CA TYR A 43 -9.80 -27.52 -61.82
C TYR A 43 -10.53 -28.16 -60.64
N SER A 44 -11.05 -27.34 -59.73
CA SER A 44 -12.00 -27.77 -58.69
C SER A 44 -13.04 -26.70 -58.41
N PRO A 45 -14.33 -27.06 -58.27
CA PRO A 45 -15.38 -26.11 -57.87
C PRO A 45 -15.20 -25.62 -56.42
N HIS A 46 -14.51 -26.39 -55.59
CA HIS A 46 -14.13 -26.02 -54.22
C HIS A 46 -12.63 -25.76 -54.13
N GLN A 47 -12.17 -24.96 -53.15
CA GLN A 47 -10.74 -24.74 -52.91
C GLN A 47 -10.10 -26.01 -52.30
N LYS A 48 -9.74 -26.95 -53.17
CA LYS A 48 -9.03 -28.18 -52.79
C LYS A 48 -7.53 -27.95 -52.87
N ARG A 49 -6.79 -28.52 -51.93
CA ARG A 49 -5.32 -28.47 -51.90
C ARG A 49 -4.64 -29.51 -52.81
N TYR A 50 -5.36 -30.58 -53.18
CA TYR A 50 -4.81 -31.72 -53.93
C TYR A 50 -5.70 -32.07 -55.13
N CYS A 51 -5.09 -32.48 -56.25
CA CYS A 51 -5.79 -32.81 -57.49
C CYS A 51 -6.53 -34.16 -57.43
N SER A 52 -6.09 -35.08 -56.57
CA SER A 52 -6.70 -36.40 -56.38
C SER A 52 -6.63 -36.87 -54.92
N ASP A 53 -7.47 -37.84 -54.58
CA ASP A 53 -7.41 -38.51 -53.26
C ASP A 53 -6.10 -39.27 -53.05
N GLU A 54 -5.50 -39.78 -54.12
CA GLU A 54 -4.16 -40.37 -54.11
C GLU A 54 -3.12 -39.33 -53.70
N CYS A 55 -3.11 -38.16 -54.35
CA CYS A 55 -2.21 -37.07 -53.99
C CYS A 55 -2.40 -36.62 -52.53
N ARG A 56 -3.64 -36.65 -52.01
CA ARG A 56 -3.91 -36.35 -50.60
C ARG A 56 -3.35 -37.40 -49.65
N ARG A 57 -3.38 -38.69 -50.01
CA ARG A 57 -2.88 -39.79 -49.15
C ARG A 57 -1.36 -39.91 -49.18
N SER A 58 -0.74 -39.50 -50.27
CA SER A 58 0.71 -39.55 -50.48
C SER A 58 1.47 -38.42 -49.78
N VAL A 59 0.75 -37.46 -49.18
CA VAL A 59 1.38 -36.32 -48.51
C VAL A 59 2.15 -36.77 -47.27
N PRO A 60 3.46 -36.48 -47.18
CA PRO A 60 4.26 -36.81 -46.02
C PRO A 60 3.81 -35.98 -44.80
N ARG A 61 3.98 -36.54 -43.61
CA ARG A 61 3.68 -35.84 -42.34
C ARG A 61 4.65 -34.70 -42.03
N SER A 62 5.79 -34.63 -42.73
CA SER A 62 6.84 -33.62 -42.56
C SER A 62 7.38 -33.14 -43.91
N GLY A 63 8.11 -32.02 -43.91
CA GLY A 63 8.68 -31.39 -45.11
C GLY A 63 7.72 -30.41 -45.80
N LYS A 64 8.19 -29.81 -46.91
CA LYS A 64 7.51 -28.71 -47.61
C LYS A 64 6.09 -29.03 -48.11
N HIS A 65 5.78 -30.30 -48.31
CA HIS A 65 4.46 -30.76 -48.75
C HIS A 65 3.51 -31.08 -47.58
N ALA A 66 3.97 -31.04 -46.33
CA ALA A 66 3.14 -31.40 -45.19
C ALA A 66 1.94 -30.44 -45.03
N PRO A 67 0.75 -30.92 -44.61
CA PRO A 67 -0.47 -30.11 -44.56
C PRO A 67 -0.38 -28.89 -43.63
N ASN A 68 0.48 -28.98 -42.62
CA ASN A 68 0.73 -27.99 -41.59
C ASN A 68 2.06 -27.24 -41.79
N TYR A 69 2.73 -27.40 -42.92
CA TYR A 69 3.99 -26.72 -43.19
C TYR A 69 3.74 -25.20 -43.30
N GLN A 70 4.28 -24.44 -42.35
CA GLN A 70 4.20 -22.98 -42.31
C GLN A 70 5.59 -22.36 -42.45
N GLY A 71 6.08 -22.31 -43.70
CA GLY A 71 7.30 -21.59 -44.05
C GLY A 71 8.60 -22.30 -43.67
N ALA A 72 9.62 -22.06 -44.48
CA ALA A 72 10.99 -22.39 -44.09
C ALA A 72 11.44 -21.45 -42.98
N LYS A 73 12.51 -21.80 -42.27
CA LYS A 73 13.15 -20.87 -41.34
C LYS A 73 13.66 -19.66 -42.14
N GLU A 74 13.54 -18.48 -41.56
CA GLU A 74 14.20 -17.27 -42.03
C GLU A 74 15.46 -17.01 -41.19
N THR A 75 16.45 -16.36 -41.80
CA THR A 75 17.70 -15.99 -41.12
C THR A 75 17.68 -14.51 -40.75
N ALA A 76 18.08 -14.18 -39.53
CA ALA A 76 18.21 -12.81 -39.04
C ALA A 76 19.49 -12.63 -38.20
N THR A 77 19.89 -11.38 -38.00
CA THR A 77 21.06 -11.01 -37.19
C THR A 77 20.60 -10.59 -35.80
N CYS A 78 21.18 -11.15 -34.74
CA CYS A 78 20.80 -10.83 -33.37
C CYS A 78 21.23 -9.42 -32.98
N GLU A 79 20.31 -8.62 -32.43
CA GLU A 79 20.60 -7.24 -32.02
C GLU A 79 21.56 -7.12 -30.80
N ILE A 80 21.77 -8.20 -30.04
CA ILE A 80 22.59 -8.20 -28.81
C ILE A 80 24.03 -8.62 -29.09
N CYS A 81 24.22 -9.72 -29.82
CA CYS A 81 25.54 -10.32 -30.05
C CYS A 81 25.97 -10.33 -31.52
N ALA A 82 25.15 -9.80 -32.42
CA ALA A 82 25.38 -9.76 -33.86
C ALA A 82 25.53 -11.13 -34.55
N SER A 83 25.23 -12.25 -33.88
CA SER A 83 25.25 -13.58 -34.51
C SER A 83 24.08 -13.76 -35.46
N GLU A 84 24.30 -14.42 -36.59
CA GLU A 84 23.21 -14.91 -37.46
C GLU A 84 22.51 -16.10 -36.82
N PHE A 85 21.18 -16.15 -36.93
CA PHE A 85 20.37 -17.25 -36.44
C PHE A 85 19.12 -17.46 -37.28
N ASP A 86 18.66 -18.70 -37.30
CA ASP A 86 17.42 -19.09 -37.97
C ASP A 86 16.23 -19.08 -37.02
N TYR A 87 15.08 -18.64 -37.50
CA TYR A 87 13.84 -18.59 -36.73
C TYR A 87 12.61 -18.88 -37.58
N TYR A 88 11.51 -19.27 -36.94
CA TYR A 88 10.21 -19.37 -37.59
C TYR A 88 9.46 -18.04 -37.42
N PRO A 89 9.12 -17.32 -38.51
CA PRO A 89 8.35 -16.08 -38.43
C PRO A 89 6.97 -16.25 -37.78
N SER A 90 6.42 -17.47 -37.79
CA SER A 90 5.18 -17.82 -37.11
C SER A 90 5.32 -17.90 -35.58
N GLU A 91 6.52 -18.16 -35.06
CA GLU A 91 6.77 -18.31 -33.62
C GLU A 91 7.23 -16.99 -32.99
N LYS A 92 8.14 -16.26 -33.65
CA LYS A 92 8.72 -15.03 -33.11
C LYS A 92 9.19 -14.08 -34.20
N LYS A 93 9.41 -12.82 -33.83
CA LYS A 93 10.17 -11.87 -34.65
C LYS A 93 11.67 -12.20 -34.56
N GLY A 94 12.38 -12.11 -35.68
CA GLY A 94 13.81 -12.41 -35.79
C GLY A 94 14.73 -11.35 -35.19
N LEU A 95 14.55 -10.98 -33.93
CA LEU A 95 15.35 -9.94 -33.25
C LEU A 95 16.50 -10.52 -32.40
N TYR A 96 16.24 -11.62 -31.69
CA TYR A 96 17.17 -12.19 -30.73
C TYR A 96 17.36 -13.71 -30.93
N CYS A 97 18.62 -14.16 -30.88
CA CYS A 97 18.98 -15.57 -30.94
C CYS A 97 18.58 -16.29 -29.63
N SER A 98 18.42 -17.62 -29.68
CA SER A 98 17.98 -18.41 -28.51
C SER A 98 18.91 -18.25 -27.31
N THR A 99 20.22 -18.22 -27.52
CA THR A 99 21.21 -18.05 -26.44
C THR A 99 21.08 -16.70 -25.73
N CYS A 100 20.90 -15.60 -26.48
CA CYS A 100 20.68 -14.28 -25.88
C CYS A 100 19.33 -14.18 -25.15
N VAL A 101 18.31 -14.92 -25.62
CA VAL A 101 17.02 -15.01 -24.93
C VAL A 101 17.13 -15.78 -23.62
N GLU A 102 17.81 -16.94 -23.63
CA GLU A 102 18.03 -17.80 -22.46
C GLU A 102 18.91 -17.14 -21.40
N THR A 103 19.92 -16.39 -21.82
CA THR A 103 20.82 -15.66 -20.89
C THR A 103 20.22 -14.37 -20.36
N GLU A 104 18.95 -14.08 -20.69
CA GLU A 104 18.21 -12.88 -20.29
C GLU A 104 18.88 -11.54 -20.67
N ASN A 105 19.93 -11.56 -21.51
CA ASN A 105 20.67 -10.36 -21.95
C ASN A 105 19.84 -9.40 -22.82
N TRP A 106 18.65 -9.82 -23.24
CA TRP A 106 17.66 -8.96 -23.91
C TRP A 106 16.84 -8.10 -22.94
N ARG A 107 16.88 -8.41 -21.63
CA ARG A 107 16.19 -7.61 -20.61
C ARG A 107 17.02 -6.38 -20.28
N ASN A 108 16.53 -5.21 -20.65
CA ASN A 108 16.98 -3.98 -20.02
C ASN A 108 16.47 -3.99 -18.57
N THR A 109 17.35 -4.32 -17.61
CA THR A 109 17.06 -4.13 -16.19
C THR A 109 17.27 -2.65 -15.87
N PRO A 110 16.20 -1.87 -15.61
CA PRO A 110 16.38 -0.49 -15.21
C PRO A 110 17.19 -0.45 -13.91
N ASP A 111 18.11 0.49 -13.81
CA ASP A 111 18.80 0.76 -12.56
C ASP A 111 17.78 1.27 -11.54
N LEU A 112 17.48 0.47 -10.52
CA LEU A 112 16.53 0.80 -9.45
C LEU A 112 17.23 1.37 -8.21
N SER A 113 18.49 1.77 -8.33
CA SER A 113 19.25 2.37 -7.24
C SER A 113 19.19 3.90 -7.28
N GLY A 114 19.30 4.52 -6.10
CA GLY A 114 19.43 5.97 -5.98
C GLY A 114 18.37 6.76 -6.76
N GLU A 115 18.84 7.72 -7.55
CA GLU A 115 18.02 8.63 -8.36
C GLU A 115 17.40 7.96 -9.59
N HIS A 116 17.92 6.80 -10.01
CA HIS A 116 17.38 6.03 -11.14
C HIS A 116 16.14 5.22 -10.76
N ASN A 117 15.89 5.03 -9.46
CA ASN A 117 14.66 4.43 -8.98
C ASN A 117 13.47 5.35 -9.25
N GLY A 118 12.46 4.89 -9.98
CA GLY A 118 11.24 5.68 -10.23
C GLY A 118 10.45 6.06 -8.96
N LYS A 119 10.76 5.47 -7.81
CA LYS A 119 10.21 5.85 -6.48
C LYS A 119 11.10 6.83 -5.71
N TRP A 120 12.22 7.26 -6.27
CA TRP A 120 13.13 8.18 -5.62
C TRP A 120 12.48 9.56 -5.45
N ASN A 121 12.61 10.13 -4.25
CA ASN A 121 11.92 11.35 -3.84
C ASN A 121 12.89 12.45 -3.39
N GLY A 122 14.08 12.54 -3.99
CA GLY A 122 15.04 13.61 -3.68
C GLY A 122 16.01 13.33 -2.52
N GLY A 123 15.96 12.13 -1.91
CA GLY A 123 16.91 11.74 -0.87
C GLY A 123 16.65 12.40 0.49
N LYS A 124 17.72 12.63 1.28
CA LYS A 124 17.61 13.26 2.61
C LYS A 124 17.69 14.77 2.50
N LEU A 125 16.72 15.46 3.08
CA LEU A 125 16.73 16.91 3.28
C LEU A 125 17.60 17.27 4.48
N LYS A 126 18.33 18.38 4.38
CA LYS A 126 19.03 19.01 5.50
C LYS A 126 18.08 20.01 6.15
N LEU A 127 17.72 19.75 7.39
CA LEU A 127 16.79 20.53 8.20
C LEU A 127 17.47 20.92 9.51
N GLU A 128 16.88 21.83 10.27
CA GLU A 128 17.40 22.26 11.57
C GLU A 128 16.55 21.66 12.69
N CYS A 129 17.20 21.31 13.81
CA CYS A 129 16.48 20.83 14.99
C CYS A 129 15.75 21.98 15.67
N GLU A 130 14.45 21.87 15.89
CA GLU A 130 13.62 22.95 16.45
C GLU A 130 14.08 23.37 17.86
N THR A 131 14.60 22.43 18.66
CA THR A 131 15.02 22.70 20.04
C THR A 131 16.42 23.29 20.16
N CYS A 132 17.37 22.90 19.31
CA CYS A 132 18.79 23.21 19.50
C CYS A 132 19.50 23.77 18.26
N GLY A 133 18.82 23.86 17.12
CA GLY A 133 19.34 24.40 15.85
C GLY A 133 20.35 23.50 15.12
N VAL A 134 20.76 22.36 15.69
CA VAL A 134 21.74 21.47 15.06
C VAL A 134 21.17 20.90 13.76
N PRO A 135 21.95 20.88 12.65
CA PRO A 135 21.49 20.37 11.37
C PRO A 135 21.29 18.84 11.40
N VAL A 136 20.17 18.41 10.85
CA VAL A 136 19.72 17.01 10.82
C VAL A 136 19.32 16.61 9.40
N HIS A 137 19.59 15.36 9.04
CA HIS A 137 19.24 14.81 7.73
C HIS A 137 18.07 13.84 7.85
N ARG A 138 16.97 14.12 7.17
CA ARG A 138 15.73 13.31 7.20
C ARG A 138 15.14 13.14 5.81
N TYR A 139 14.50 12.00 5.57
CA TYR A 139 13.69 11.84 4.36
C TYR A 139 12.44 12.71 4.46
N PRO A 140 11.88 13.19 3.33
CA PRO A 140 10.64 13.96 3.33
C PRO A 140 9.50 13.28 4.11
N SER A 141 9.38 11.95 4.02
CA SER A 141 8.38 11.16 4.76
C SER A 141 8.59 11.10 6.27
N ASN A 142 9.75 11.54 6.79
CA ASN A 142 10.04 11.62 8.22
C ASN A 142 9.93 13.04 8.77
N VAL A 143 9.54 14.00 7.94
CA VAL A 143 9.22 15.37 8.39
C VAL A 143 7.75 15.37 8.76
N GLY A 144 7.48 15.24 10.06
CA GLY A 144 6.13 15.35 10.62
C GLY A 144 5.68 16.80 10.78
N GLU A 145 4.41 16.99 11.13
CA GLU A 145 3.82 18.31 11.38
C GLU A 145 4.41 19.02 12.60
N HIS A 146 4.83 18.27 13.63
CA HIS A 146 5.28 18.79 14.92
C HIS A 146 6.80 19.07 15.00
N GLY A 147 7.41 19.48 13.89
CA GLY A 147 8.82 19.88 13.83
C GLY A 147 9.81 18.71 13.72
N VAL A 148 11.09 19.04 13.54
CA VAL A 148 12.18 18.09 13.33
C VAL A 148 13.18 18.16 14.49
N PHE A 149 13.61 17.00 14.99
CA PHE A 149 14.49 16.91 16.15
C PHE A 149 15.74 16.05 15.88
N CYS A 150 16.88 16.46 16.46
CA CYS A 150 18.14 15.72 16.34
C CYS A 150 18.13 14.39 17.11
N GLY A 151 17.36 14.30 18.19
CA GLY A 151 17.24 13.09 18.99
C GLY A 151 16.08 13.15 19.98
N THR A 152 15.94 12.08 20.76
CA THR A 152 14.87 11.90 21.75
C THR A 152 14.86 12.99 22.81
N GLU A 153 16.03 13.46 23.26
CA GLU A 153 16.13 14.48 24.31
C GLU A 153 15.50 15.81 23.88
N CYS A 154 15.88 16.33 22.70
CA CYS A 154 15.30 17.55 22.14
C CYS A 154 13.80 17.40 21.87
N ARG A 155 13.38 16.25 21.33
CA ARG A 155 11.96 15.95 21.11
C ARG A 155 11.18 15.95 22.44
N SER A 156 11.72 15.33 23.48
CA SER A 156 11.09 15.28 24.80
C SER A 156 11.01 16.66 25.44
N ALA A 157 12.08 17.46 25.35
CA ALA A 157 12.09 18.84 25.84
C ALA A 157 11.00 19.68 25.16
N TRP A 158 10.91 19.61 23.83
CA TRP A 158 9.87 20.32 23.08
C TRP A 158 8.45 19.86 23.44
N LEU A 159 8.23 18.55 23.56
CA LEU A 159 6.93 18.00 23.99
C LEU A 159 6.56 18.43 25.40
N SER A 160 7.52 18.45 26.34
CA SER A 160 7.28 18.90 27.71
C SER A 160 6.97 20.39 27.82
N GLU A 161 7.32 21.20 26.83
CA GLU A 161 6.96 22.62 26.78
C GLU A 161 5.61 22.85 26.08
N HIS A 162 5.33 22.11 25.01
CA HIS A 162 4.17 22.38 24.14
C HIS A 162 2.93 21.53 24.47
N TYR A 163 3.12 20.34 25.05
CA TYR A 163 2.04 19.39 25.36
C TYR A 163 1.80 19.29 26.87
N THR A 164 1.63 20.43 27.53
CA THR A 164 1.29 20.51 28.97
C THR A 164 -0.04 21.21 29.21
N GLY A 165 -0.73 20.80 30.28
CA GLY A 165 -2.00 21.40 30.68
C GLY A 165 -3.03 21.32 29.57
N GLU A 166 -3.63 22.46 29.25
CA GLU A 166 -4.71 22.60 28.26
C GLU A 166 -4.31 22.18 26.84
N ASN A 167 -3.02 22.24 26.52
CA ASN A 167 -2.50 21.90 25.20
C ASN A 167 -2.29 20.38 24.99
N HIS A 168 -2.52 19.54 26.00
CA HIS A 168 -2.39 18.10 25.85
C HIS A 168 -3.69 17.47 25.29
N PRO A 169 -3.65 16.67 24.19
CA PRO A 169 -4.86 16.14 23.53
C PRO A 169 -5.77 15.27 24.39
N HIS A 170 -5.22 14.64 25.43
CA HIS A 170 -5.97 13.85 26.40
C HIS A 170 -6.36 14.63 27.67
N TRP A 171 -6.10 15.95 27.71
CA TRP A 171 -6.45 16.77 28.85
C TRP A 171 -7.97 16.95 28.93
N ARG A 172 -8.57 16.35 29.96
CA ARG A 172 -10.01 16.47 30.29
C ARG A 172 -10.19 17.24 31.61
N GLY A 173 -9.49 18.37 31.76
CA GLY A 173 -9.63 19.25 32.94
C GLY A 173 -8.90 18.77 34.21
N GLY A 174 -7.83 17.99 34.09
CA GLY A 174 -7.14 17.36 35.22
C GLY A 174 -6.22 18.30 35.99
N SER A 175 -6.73 18.84 37.10
CA SER A 175 -6.08 19.63 38.15
C SER A 175 -5.02 18.88 38.97
N SER A 176 -3.96 18.37 38.35
CA SER A 176 -2.80 17.84 39.11
C SER A 176 -1.88 18.96 39.56
N GLY A 177 -2.26 19.64 40.64
CA GLY A 177 -1.42 20.67 41.25
C GLY A 177 -2.19 21.46 42.29
N THR A 178 -1.56 21.71 43.43
CA THR A 178 -2.06 22.43 44.61
C THR A 178 -2.68 23.82 44.36
N ASN A 179 -2.70 24.33 43.13
CA ASN A 179 -3.24 25.62 42.72
C ASN A 179 -4.59 25.56 41.98
N ALA A 180 -5.18 24.37 41.79
CA ALA A 180 -6.35 24.22 40.94
C ALA A 180 -7.71 24.10 41.69
N TYR A 181 -7.68 24.19 43.02
CA TYR A 181 -8.86 24.11 43.89
C TYR A 181 -9.27 25.46 44.49
N GLY A 182 -8.70 26.58 44.02
CA GLY A 182 -9.11 27.90 44.46
C GLY A 182 -8.87 28.21 45.96
N PRO A 183 -9.32 29.39 46.42
CA PRO A 183 -9.25 29.81 47.81
C PRO A 183 -9.93 28.81 48.79
N GLY A 184 -9.37 28.66 49.99
CA GLY A 184 -9.98 27.85 51.06
C GLY A 184 -9.60 26.36 51.07
N TRP A 185 -9.13 25.79 49.96
CA TRP A 185 -8.70 24.39 49.91
C TRP A 185 -7.63 24.04 50.94
N ALA A 186 -6.56 24.85 51.03
CA ALA A 186 -5.47 24.60 51.98
C ALA A 186 -5.95 24.56 53.45
N LYS A 187 -6.94 25.40 53.80
CA LYS A 187 -7.55 25.43 55.13
C LYS A 187 -8.35 24.15 55.37
N MET A 188 -9.20 23.76 54.43
CA MET A 188 -10.10 22.61 54.58
C MET A 188 -9.36 21.27 54.50
N ARG A 189 -8.35 21.17 53.63
CA ARG A 189 -7.42 20.04 53.57
C ARG A 189 -6.73 19.80 54.92
N ARG A 190 -6.23 20.86 55.55
CA ARG A 190 -5.60 20.74 56.88
C ARG A 190 -6.61 20.27 57.93
N ARG A 191 -7.83 20.82 57.93
CA ARG A 191 -8.88 20.40 58.87
C ARG A 191 -9.28 18.93 58.69
N ALA A 192 -9.34 18.44 57.45
CA ALA A 192 -9.61 17.03 57.16
C ALA A 192 -8.49 16.13 57.70
N LEU A 193 -7.22 16.48 57.46
CA LEU A 193 -6.07 15.74 58.00
C LEU A 193 -6.04 15.73 59.53
N GLU A 194 -6.37 16.86 60.16
CA GLU A 194 -6.44 16.98 61.63
C GLU A 194 -7.60 16.16 62.21
N ARG A 195 -8.79 16.20 61.59
CA ARG A 195 -9.95 15.37 61.96
C ARG A 195 -9.60 13.88 61.90
N ASP A 196 -8.93 13.48 60.82
CA ASP A 196 -8.62 12.08 60.51
C ASP A 196 -7.38 11.57 61.25
N ALA A 197 -6.82 12.38 62.17
CA ALA A 197 -5.57 12.09 62.89
C ALA A 197 -4.41 11.69 61.95
N TYR A 198 -4.38 12.22 60.72
CA TYR A 198 -3.44 11.84 59.66
C TYR A 198 -3.44 10.34 59.32
N THR A 199 -4.58 9.67 59.48
CA THR A 199 -4.76 8.24 59.16
C THR A 199 -5.69 8.06 57.96
N CYS A 200 -5.47 7.00 57.18
CA CYS A 200 -6.37 6.62 56.10
C CYS A 200 -7.70 6.14 56.67
N GLN A 201 -8.80 6.83 56.38
CA GLN A 201 -10.11 6.49 56.92
C GLN A 201 -10.72 5.20 56.33
N HIS A 202 -10.18 4.70 55.22
CA HIS A 202 -10.62 3.44 54.63
C HIS A 202 -9.86 2.20 55.15
N CYS A 203 -8.55 2.30 55.37
CA CYS A 203 -7.72 1.13 55.75
C CYS A 203 -6.91 1.29 57.04
N GLY A 204 -7.01 2.43 57.72
CA GLY A 204 -6.35 2.70 59.00
C GLY A 204 -4.87 3.03 58.92
N THR A 205 -4.23 2.94 57.74
CA THR A 205 -2.78 3.20 57.59
C THR A 205 -2.42 4.61 58.08
N THR A 206 -1.44 4.71 58.96
CA THR A 206 -1.06 6.00 59.58
C THR A 206 -0.03 6.76 58.75
N LYS A 207 0.15 8.03 59.07
CA LYS A 207 1.19 8.88 58.47
C LYS A 207 2.59 8.30 58.60
N GLU A 208 2.89 7.70 59.75
CA GLU A 208 4.19 7.09 60.05
C GLU A 208 4.47 5.92 59.11
N GLU A 209 3.45 5.07 58.88
CA GLU A 209 3.53 3.96 57.95
C GLU A 209 3.65 4.41 56.48
N LEU A 210 3.04 5.55 56.13
CA LEU A 210 3.13 6.14 54.78
C LEU A 210 4.43 6.92 54.53
N GLY A 211 5.12 7.35 55.59
CA GLY A 211 6.25 8.30 55.50
C GLY A 211 5.86 9.69 54.99
N ARG A 212 4.56 9.98 54.88
CA ARG A 212 3.99 11.25 54.40
C ARG A 212 2.56 11.41 54.90
N ASN A 213 2.02 12.63 54.80
CA ASN A 213 0.60 12.83 55.05
C ASN A 213 -0.25 12.04 54.03
N PRO A 214 -1.39 11.47 54.44
CA PRO A 214 -2.37 10.93 53.49
C PRO A 214 -2.90 12.02 52.56
N ASP A 215 -3.42 11.60 51.42
CA ASP A 215 -4.06 12.50 50.45
C ASP A 215 -5.49 12.77 50.87
N VAL A 216 -6.02 13.96 50.58
CA VAL A 216 -7.41 14.31 50.89
C VAL A 216 -8.21 14.23 49.60
N HIS A 217 -9.19 13.35 49.59
CA HIS A 217 -10.08 13.10 48.47
C HIS A 217 -11.41 13.83 48.67
N HIS A 218 -11.98 14.38 47.59
CA HIS A 218 -13.35 14.87 47.58
C HIS A 218 -14.31 13.72 47.28
N ILE A 219 -15.25 13.45 48.20
CA ILE A 219 -16.27 12.41 48.07
C ILE A 219 -17.19 12.71 46.88
N ILE A 220 -17.71 13.93 46.83
CA ILE A 220 -18.38 14.50 45.66
C ILE A 220 -17.33 15.33 44.91
N PRO A 221 -16.99 14.98 43.65
CA PRO A 221 -15.88 15.60 42.95
C PRO A 221 -16.21 17.07 42.62
N VAL A 222 -15.19 17.92 42.68
CA VAL A 222 -15.31 19.38 42.44
C VAL A 222 -16.03 19.72 41.13
N ARG A 223 -15.86 18.90 40.08
CA ARG A 223 -16.56 19.06 38.80
C ARG A 223 -18.09 19.10 38.93
N ALA A 224 -18.66 18.33 39.86
CA ALA A 224 -20.10 18.29 40.07
C ALA A 224 -20.65 19.63 40.61
N PHE A 225 -19.80 20.40 41.31
CA PHE A 225 -20.16 21.73 41.79
C PHE A 225 -20.07 22.75 40.66
N VAL A 226 -18.96 22.78 39.91
CA VAL A 226 -18.79 23.77 38.83
C VAL A 226 -19.69 23.54 37.61
N GLU A 227 -20.23 22.33 37.43
CA GLU A 227 -21.24 22.05 36.39
C GLU A 227 -22.62 22.64 36.75
N MET A 228 -22.87 23.00 38.01
CA MET A 228 -24.11 23.66 38.43
C MET A 228 -23.98 25.19 38.32
N PRO A 229 -24.88 25.89 37.61
CA PRO A 229 -24.77 27.34 37.37
C PRO A 229 -24.75 28.25 38.60
N VAL A 230 -25.07 27.71 39.78
CA VAL A 230 -25.23 28.46 41.04
C VAL A 230 -24.12 28.16 42.06
N MET A 231 -23.17 27.29 41.72
CA MET A 231 -22.13 26.81 42.65
C MET A 231 -20.73 27.16 42.13
N MET A 232 -19.78 27.33 43.04
CA MET A 232 -18.37 27.62 42.75
C MET A 232 -17.46 26.49 43.27
N VAL A 233 -16.16 26.56 42.96
CA VAL A 233 -15.18 25.53 43.38
C VAL A 233 -15.10 25.41 44.90
N GLU A 234 -15.22 26.54 45.59
CA GLU A 234 -15.13 26.67 47.04
C GLU A 234 -16.25 25.92 47.76
N ASP A 235 -17.41 25.78 47.12
CA ASP A 235 -18.57 25.06 47.69
C ASP A 235 -18.31 23.55 47.79
N ALA A 236 -17.33 23.02 47.07
CA ALA A 236 -16.91 21.62 47.21
C ALA A 236 -16.05 21.39 48.47
N HIS A 237 -15.62 22.45 49.17
CA HIS A 237 -14.65 22.38 50.27
C HIS A 237 -15.30 22.44 51.65
N TYR A 238 -16.33 21.64 51.90
CA TYR A 238 -16.85 21.40 53.25
C TYR A 238 -16.26 20.12 53.82
N LEU A 239 -16.14 20.02 55.15
CA LEU A 239 -15.34 18.98 55.80
C LEU A 239 -15.91 17.57 55.55
N GLU A 240 -17.24 17.48 55.47
CA GLU A 240 -17.99 16.26 55.23
C GLU A 240 -17.83 15.76 53.79
N ASN A 241 -17.38 16.62 52.86
CA ASN A 241 -17.02 16.20 51.50
C ASN A 241 -15.59 15.67 51.39
N LEU A 242 -14.82 15.69 52.47
CA LEU A 242 -13.39 15.41 52.45
C LEU A 242 -13.06 14.18 53.27
N VAL A 243 -12.19 13.32 52.73
CA VAL A 243 -11.72 12.11 53.41
C VAL A 243 -10.22 11.90 53.20
N SER A 244 -9.48 11.63 54.28
CA SER A 244 -8.05 11.32 54.18
C SER A 244 -7.83 9.85 53.80
N LEU A 245 -7.10 9.62 52.70
CA LEU A 245 -6.83 8.30 52.14
C LEU A 245 -5.34 8.11 51.83
N CYS A 246 -4.84 6.89 52.01
CA CYS A 246 -3.53 6.51 51.48
C CYS A 246 -3.56 6.43 49.94
N ILE A 247 -2.41 6.56 49.28
CA ILE A 247 -2.32 6.55 47.81
C ILE A 247 -3.07 5.35 47.16
N PRO A 248 -2.97 4.11 47.67
CA PRO A 248 -3.73 2.99 47.13
C PRO A 248 -5.24 3.14 47.25
N CYS A 249 -5.75 3.60 48.39
CA CYS A 249 -7.19 3.78 48.61
C CYS A 249 -7.72 5.01 47.85
N HIS A 250 -6.95 6.09 47.81
CA HIS A 250 -7.24 7.27 47.00
C HIS A 250 -7.42 6.89 45.53
N ARG A 251 -6.48 6.11 44.97
CA ARG A 251 -6.60 5.62 43.58
C ARG A 251 -7.84 4.74 43.38
N LYS A 252 -8.20 3.90 44.35
CA LYS A 252 -9.42 3.06 44.26
C LYS A 252 -10.68 3.93 44.26
N ALA A 253 -10.75 4.96 45.10
CA ALA A 253 -11.85 5.92 45.16
C ALA A 253 -12.02 6.68 43.83
N GLU A 254 -10.94 7.19 43.25
CA GLU A 254 -10.95 7.88 41.94
C GLU A 254 -11.57 7.04 40.81
N PHE A 255 -11.38 5.71 40.86
CA PHE A 255 -11.91 4.78 39.86
C PHE A 255 -13.23 4.10 40.28
N GLY A 256 -13.90 4.60 41.33
CA GLY A 256 -15.19 4.07 41.80
C GLY A 256 -15.13 2.65 42.35
N LYS A 257 -13.95 2.19 42.80
CA LYS A 257 -13.77 0.86 43.44
C LYS A 257 -14.05 0.90 44.94
N ILE A 258 -14.17 2.08 45.51
CA ILE A 258 -14.72 2.36 46.84
C ILE A 258 -15.94 3.24 46.56
N SER A 259 -17.10 2.87 47.10
CA SER A 259 -18.35 3.57 46.84
C SER A 259 -18.38 4.91 47.58
N GLN A 260 -19.25 5.82 47.13
CA GLN A 260 -19.46 7.09 47.80
C GLN A 260 -19.98 6.89 49.24
N GLU A 261 -20.93 5.96 49.43
CA GLU A 261 -21.50 5.62 50.74
C GLU A 261 -20.45 5.10 51.73
N GLU A 262 -19.48 4.31 51.23
CA GLU A 262 -18.35 3.82 52.03
C GLU A 262 -17.44 4.97 52.49
N LEU A 263 -17.22 5.97 51.65
CA LEU A 263 -16.38 7.14 52.00
C LEU A 263 -17.11 8.11 52.95
N GLU A 264 -18.41 8.29 52.78
CA GLU A 264 -19.23 9.14 53.67
C GLU A 264 -19.28 8.58 55.09
N THR A 265 -19.41 7.25 55.23
CA THR A 265 -19.44 6.57 56.53
C THR A 265 -18.09 6.64 57.24
N ALA A 266 -16.99 6.71 56.50
CA ALA A 266 -15.64 6.79 57.03
C ALA A 266 -15.28 8.20 57.58
N CYS A 267 -16.15 9.20 57.40
CA CYS A 267 -15.89 10.59 57.80
C CYS A 267 -16.49 11.01 59.15
N VAL A 268 -17.06 10.07 59.92
CA VAL A 268 -17.77 10.29 61.19
C VAL A 268 -16.87 10.08 62.40
#